data_AF-A0A520B6I1-F1
#
_entry.id   AF-A0A520B6I1-F1
#
_cell.length_a   1.000
_cell.length_b   1.000
_cell.length_c   1.000
_cell.angle_alpha   90.00
_cell.angle_beta   90.00
_cell.angle_gamma   90.00
#
_symmetry.space_group_name_H-M   'P 1'
#
loop_
_entity.id
_entity.type
_entity.pdbx_description
1 polymer ?
#
loop_
_entity_poly.entity_id
_entity_poly.type
_entity_poly.pdbx_seq_one_letter_code
_entity_poly.pdbx_strand_id
1 'polypeptide(L)'
;MKTSISSQAPETGAPARAKWSSTDIIAVEVGFDQRQIVVAARGYMAAAETSLHPRDLTQHRCIGWRSSADVAPSRWEFAKEVRELAVAVDREVTTDGIDLMVGMAPCWRMPDGRYGRDVRAAVGE
;
A
#
# COMPACT_ATOMS: atom_id res chain seq x y z
N MET A 1 1.76 -1.13 -6.15
CA MET A 1 1.97 -2.47 -5.59
C MET A 1 1.98 -2.37 -4.08
N LYS A 2 1.03 -2.99 -3.38
CA LYS A 2 0.96 -2.90 -1.92
C LYS A 2 0.24 -4.15 -1.40
N THR A 3 0.73 -4.70 -0.31
CA THR A 3 -0.10 -5.48 0.61
C THR A 3 -0.51 -4.51 1.70
N SER A 4 -1.82 -4.26 1.82
CA SER A 4 -2.40 -3.50 2.92
C SER A 4 -3.22 -4.47 3.75
N ILE A 5 -2.93 -4.59 5.02
CA ILE A 5 -3.97 -4.83 6.00
C ILE A 5 -3.88 -3.57 6.86
N SER A 6 -4.92 -2.73 6.82
CA SER A 6 -4.97 -1.49 7.58
C SER A 6 -5.64 -1.81 8.91
N SER A 7 -4.89 -1.70 10.01
CA SER A 7 -5.47 -1.42 11.32
C SER A 7 -4.93 -0.05 11.71
N GLN A 8 -5.79 0.95 11.77
CA GLN A 8 -5.47 2.19 12.47
C GLN A 8 -5.48 1.85 13.96
N ALA A 9 -4.29 1.69 14.54
CA ALA A 9 -4.13 1.70 15.99
C ALA A 9 -4.02 3.16 16.46
N PRO A 10 -4.76 3.58 17.50
CA PRO A 10 -4.58 4.89 18.11
C PRO A 10 -3.23 4.94 18.82
N GLU A 11 -2.49 6.00 18.57
CA GLU A 11 -1.22 6.29 19.21
C GLU A 11 -1.37 6.58 20.71
N THR A 12 -0.47 5.98 21.50
CA THR A 12 -0.24 6.14 22.96
C THR A 12 -1.30 5.64 23.94
N GLY A 13 -0.99 4.50 24.58
CA GLY A 13 -0.92 4.35 26.05
C GLY A 13 -2.18 4.52 26.90
N ALA A 14 -3.34 4.81 26.33
CA ALA A 14 -4.62 4.82 27.02
C ALA A 14 -5.48 3.66 26.48
N PRO A 15 -6.27 2.95 27.31
CA PRO A 15 -7.24 2.01 26.79
C PRO A 15 -8.17 2.80 25.87
N ALA A 16 -8.03 2.57 24.56
CA ALA A 16 -8.81 3.22 23.54
C ALA A 16 -10.27 2.83 23.77
N ARG A 17 -11.01 3.72 24.44
CA ARG A 17 -12.47 3.65 24.49
C ARG A 17 -12.96 4.07 23.12
N ALA A 18 -12.77 3.18 22.16
CA ALA A 18 -13.13 3.39 20.80
C ALA A 18 -14.65 3.56 20.75
N LYS A 19 -15.07 4.73 20.30
CA LYS A 19 -16.47 5.09 20.21
C LYS A 19 -17.05 4.48 18.94
N TRP A 20 -17.42 3.20 19.01
CA TRP A 20 -18.32 2.56 18.06
C TRP A 20 -19.76 2.88 18.44
N SER A 21 -20.52 3.55 17.56
CA SER A 21 -21.98 3.60 17.73
C SER A 21 -22.60 2.34 17.12
N SER A 22 -22.55 1.25 17.89
CA SER A 22 -23.42 0.10 17.76
C SER A 22 -23.41 -0.56 19.14
N THR A 23 -24.49 -0.37 19.89
CA THR A 23 -24.56 -0.65 21.34
C THR A 23 -24.26 -2.11 21.71
N ASP A 24 -24.21 -3.00 20.73
CA ASP A 24 -24.06 -4.44 20.94
C ASP A 24 -22.77 -5.04 20.33
N ILE A 25 -21.85 -4.22 19.81
CA ILE A 25 -20.60 -4.72 19.20
C ILE A 25 -19.43 -4.49 20.15
N ILE A 26 -18.72 -5.58 20.48
CA ILE A 26 -17.43 -5.55 21.17
C ILE A 26 -16.34 -5.68 20.12
N ALA A 27 -15.48 -4.67 20.01
CA ALA A 27 -14.25 -4.77 19.21
C ALA A 27 -13.23 -5.62 19.96
N VAL A 28 -12.74 -6.67 19.30
CA VAL A 28 -11.67 -7.52 19.82
C VAL A 28 -10.46 -7.33 18.91
N GLU A 29 -9.29 -7.15 19.51
CA GLU A 29 -8.04 -7.05 18.77
C GLU A 29 -7.68 -8.41 18.17
N VAL A 30 -7.38 -8.42 16.86
CA VAL A 30 -6.98 -9.61 16.13
C VAL A 30 -5.67 -9.34 15.40
N GLY A 31 -4.64 -10.09 15.78
CA GLY A 31 -3.31 -10.02 15.17
C GLY A 31 -2.40 -8.96 15.79
N PHE A 32 -1.28 -8.72 15.11
CA PHE A 32 -0.30 -7.70 15.50
C PHE A 32 -0.45 -6.44 14.65
N ASP A 33 0.28 -5.40 15.03
CA ASP A 33 0.48 -4.21 14.21
C ASP A 33 0.87 -4.58 12.77
N GLN A 34 0.07 -4.07 11.84
CA GLN A 34 0.24 -4.35 10.42
C GLN A 34 1.12 -3.28 9.79
N ARG A 35 2.15 -3.73 9.06
CA ARG A 35 3.02 -2.84 8.30
C ARG A 35 2.70 -2.91 6.81
N GLN A 36 2.64 -1.75 6.18
CA GLN A 36 2.45 -1.64 4.75
C GLN A 36 3.82 -1.59 4.07
N ILE A 37 4.02 -2.44 3.07
CA ILE A 37 5.25 -2.48 2.29
C ILE A 37 4.98 -2.17 0.82
N VAL A 38 5.96 -1.53 0.17
CA VAL A 38 5.93 -1.33 -1.28
C VAL A 38 6.60 -2.52 -1.95
N VAL A 39 5.90 -3.07 -2.93
CA VAL A 39 6.39 -4.17 -3.77
C VAL A 39 6.56 -3.67 -5.21
N ALA A 40 7.28 -4.39 -6.06
CA ALA A 40 7.29 -4.11 -7.51
C ALA A 40 7.53 -5.42 -8.28
N ALA A 41 7.00 -5.54 -9.50
CA ALA A 41 7.34 -6.69 -10.33
C ALA A 41 8.85 -6.63 -10.64
N ARG A 42 9.53 -7.77 -10.60
CA ARG A 42 10.99 -7.77 -10.80
C ARG A 42 11.39 -7.19 -12.16
N GLY A 43 10.67 -7.58 -13.22
CA GLY A 43 10.89 -7.05 -14.57
C GLY A 43 10.59 -5.56 -14.68
N TYR A 44 9.62 -5.05 -13.91
CA TYR A 44 9.33 -3.62 -13.83
C TYR A 44 10.52 -2.87 -13.25
N MET A 45 11.05 -3.32 -12.10
CA MET A 45 12.18 -2.65 -11.44
C MET A 45 13.48 -2.75 -12.21
N ALA A 46 13.70 -3.86 -12.93
CA ALA A 46 14.89 -4.00 -13.77
C ALA A 46 14.88 -3.01 -14.95
N ALA A 47 13.69 -2.60 -15.42
CA ALA A 47 13.54 -1.64 -16.51
C ALA A 47 13.41 -0.19 -16.02
N ALA A 48 12.86 0.02 -14.83
CA ALA A 48 12.80 1.33 -14.19
C ALA A 48 14.15 1.61 -13.53
N GLU A 49 15.07 2.28 -14.23
CA GLU A 49 16.40 2.71 -13.73
C GLU A 49 16.33 3.76 -12.60
N THR A 50 15.25 3.75 -11.82
CA THR A 50 14.89 4.75 -10.82
C THR A 50 15.35 4.31 -9.43
N SER A 51 15.75 5.30 -8.61
CA SER A 51 16.11 5.10 -7.21
C SER A 51 14.95 4.55 -6.37
N LEU A 52 15.27 3.83 -5.29
CA LEU A 52 14.29 3.18 -4.41
C LEU A 52 13.78 4.10 -3.29
N HIS A 53 13.96 5.42 -3.40
CA HIS A 53 13.53 6.34 -2.36
C HIS A 53 12.01 6.57 -2.46
N PRO A 54 11.25 6.66 -1.36
CA PRO A 54 9.79 6.81 -1.41
C PRO A 54 9.28 8.01 -2.22
N ARG A 55 10.08 9.08 -2.32
CA ARG A 55 9.78 10.26 -3.16
C ARG A 55 9.75 9.95 -4.66
N ASP A 56 10.49 8.93 -5.08
CA ASP A 56 10.62 8.54 -6.48
C ASP A 56 9.38 7.79 -6.98
N LEU A 57 8.44 7.44 -6.09
CA LEU A 57 7.15 6.85 -6.48
C LEU A 57 6.34 7.72 -7.43
N THR A 58 6.57 9.03 -7.45
CA THR A 58 5.97 9.96 -8.44
C THR A 58 6.42 9.69 -9.87
N GLN A 59 7.54 9.00 -10.06
CA GLN A 59 8.09 8.59 -11.36
C GLN A 59 7.66 7.17 -11.75
N HIS A 60 6.97 6.46 -10.87
CA HIS A 60 6.54 5.09 -11.07
C HIS A 60 5.05 5.00 -11.40
N ARG A 61 4.71 3.97 -12.18
CA ARG A 61 3.32 3.62 -12.46
C ARG A 61 2.74 2.94 -11.24
N CYS A 62 1.89 3.67 -10.53
CA CYS A 62 1.38 3.25 -9.24
C CYS A 62 -0.05 2.72 -9.35
N ILE A 63 -0.32 1.67 -8.56
CA ILE A 63 -1.67 1.16 -8.32
C ILE A 63 -2.14 1.79 -7.00
N GLY A 64 -3.24 2.53 -7.04
CA GLY A 64 -3.89 3.14 -5.89
C GLY A 64 -4.89 2.22 -5.21
N TRP A 65 -5.11 2.44 -3.92
CA TRP A 65 -6.15 1.78 -3.14
C TRP A 65 -7.11 2.80 -2.54
N ARG A 66 -8.38 2.42 -2.38
CA ARG A 66 -9.41 3.16 -1.65
C ARG A 66 -10.26 2.20 -0.83
N SER A 67 -10.83 2.63 0.29
CA SER A 67 -11.68 1.76 1.12
C SER A 67 -13.07 1.53 0.52
N SER A 68 -13.56 2.47 -0.30
CA SER A 68 -14.84 2.37 -1.01
C SER A 68 -14.85 3.29 -2.22
N ALA A 69 -15.85 3.14 -3.09
CA ALA A 69 -15.94 3.89 -4.33
C ALA A 69 -15.95 5.41 -4.14
N ASP A 70 -16.62 5.87 -3.09
CA ASP A 70 -16.85 7.29 -2.79
C ASP A 70 -15.75 7.91 -1.93
N VAL A 71 -14.77 7.12 -1.50
CA VAL A 71 -13.65 7.60 -0.68
C VAL A 71 -12.47 7.96 -1.58
N ALA A 72 -11.89 9.13 -1.30
CA ALA A 72 -10.67 9.56 -1.96
C ALA A 72 -9.58 8.49 -1.77
N PRO A 73 -8.89 8.08 -2.84
CA PRO A 73 -7.88 7.03 -2.69
C PRO A 73 -6.75 7.45 -1.76
N SER A 74 -6.23 6.49 -1.00
CA SER A 74 -5.20 6.71 0.02
C SER A 74 -3.92 7.31 -0.58
N ARG A 75 -3.28 8.18 0.21
CA ARG A 75 -1.91 8.63 -0.04
C ARG A 75 -0.93 7.54 0.39
N TRP A 76 0.27 7.57 -0.18
CA TRP A 76 1.35 6.73 0.31
C TRP A 76 1.95 7.40 1.53
N GLU A 77 2.01 6.69 2.64
CA GLU A 77 2.54 7.19 3.91
C GLU A 77 3.73 6.33 4.31
N PHE A 78 4.84 6.99 4.60
CA PHE A 78 6.09 6.39 5.01
C PHE A 78 6.53 7.03 6.31
N ALA A 79 7.05 6.22 7.22
CA ALA A 79 7.67 6.70 8.44
C ALA A 79 9.03 6.05 8.60
N LYS A 80 10.04 6.86 8.92
CA LYS A 80 11.37 6.39 9.33
C LYS A 80 11.80 7.19 10.55
N GLU A 81 11.97 6.50 11.66
CA GLU A 81 12.24 7.11 12.97
C GLU A 81 11.15 8.15 13.31
N VAL A 82 11.53 9.43 13.39
CA VAL A 82 10.65 10.58 13.68
C VAL A 82 10.19 11.32 12.42
N ARG A 83 10.55 10.85 11.22
CA ARG A 83 10.21 11.51 9.96
C ARG A 83 9.10 10.78 9.23
N GLU A 84 8.01 11.50 9.02
CA GLU A 84 6.89 11.08 8.19
C GLU A 84 6.99 11.71 6.79
N LEU A 85 6.56 10.95 5.79
CA LEU A 85 6.52 11.37 4.40
C LEU A 85 5.23 10.84 3.76
N ALA A 86 4.37 11.76 3.34
CA ALA A 86 3.22 11.46 2.52
C ALA A 86 3.50 11.78 1.04
N VAL A 87 3.32 10.82 0.15
CA VAL A 87 3.51 10.96 -1.30
C VAL A 87 2.18 10.76 -2.02
N ALA A 88 1.75 11.78 -2.76
CA ALA A 88 0.69 11.64 -3.75
C ALA A 88 1.33 11.20 -5.06
N VAL A 89 0.83 10.10 -5.62
CA VAL A 89 1.28 9.57 -6.90
C VAL A 89 0.16 9.71 -7.92
N ASP A 90 0.55 9.84 -9.19
CA ASP A 90 -0.40 9.61 -10.27
C ASP A 90 -0.66 8.10 -10.37
N ARG A 91 -1.95 7.74 -10.44
CA ARG A 91 -2.42 6.36 -10.30
C ARG A 91 -2.91 5.87 -11.65
N GLU A 92 -2.26 4.83 -12.18
CA GLU A 92 -2.70 4.24 -13.45
C GLU A 92 -4.00 3.44 -13.26
N VAL A 93 -4.12 2.80 -12.10
CA VAL A 93 -5.31 2.03 -11.70
C VAL A 93 -5.62 2.32 -10.24
N THR A 94 -6.91 2.39 -9.89
CA THR A 94 -7.38 2.44 -8.51
C THR A 94 -8.35 1.30 -8.25
N THR A 95 -8.17 0.59 -7.13
CA THR A 95 -9.04 -0.52 -6.72
C THR A 95 -9.44 -0.38 -5.25
N ASP A 96 -10.59 -0.95 -4.88
CA ASP A 96 -11.01 -1.15 -3.49
C ASP A 96 -10.74 -2.58 -3.00
N GLY A 97 -10.63 -3.55 -3.92
CA GLY A 97 -10.15 -4.91 -3.64
C GLY A 97 -8.64 -4.97 -3.39
N ILE A 98 -8.25 -5.36 -2.18
CA ILE A 98 -6.83 -5.55 -1.78
C ILE A 98 -6.22 -6.76 -2.49
N ASP A 99 -7.00 -7.82 -2.65
CA ASP A 99 -6.66 -9.01 -3.43
C ASP A 99 -6.34 -8.65 -4.89
N LEU A 100 -7.14 -7.77 -5.50
CA LEU A 100 -6.90 -7.29 -6.86
C LEU A 100 -5.64 -6.44 -6.95
N MET A 101 -5.42 -5.55 -5.97
CA MET A 101 -4.19 -4.76 -5.87
C MET A 101 -2.93 -5.64 -5.79
N VAL A 102 -2.98 -6.71 -5.00
CA VAL A 102 -1.88 -7.69 -4.85
C VAL A 102 -1.80 -8.63 -6.06
N GLY A 103 -2.89 -8.90 -6.75
CA GLY A 103 -2.90 -9.72 -7.96
C GLY A 103 -2.29 -9.00 -9.17
N MET A 104 -2.48 -7.68 -9.27
CA MET A 104 -1.92 -6.85 -10.34
C MET A 104 -0.43 -6.55 -10.16
N ALA A 105 0.02 -6.57 -8.92
CA ALA A 105 1.40 -6.35 -8.51
C ALA A 105 2.46 -7.10 -9.37
N PRO A 106 2.41 -8.45 -9.47
CA PRO A 106 3.36 -9.21 -10.27
C PRO A 106 3.22 -9.01 -11.78
N CYS A 107 2.13 -8.42 -12.27
CA CYS A 107 1.80 -8.35 -13.69
C CYS A 107 2.64 -7.29 -14.39
N TRP A 108 3.80 -7.71 -14.88
CA TRP A 108 4.62 -6.93 -15.79
C TRP A 108 4.41 -7.39 -17.23
N ARG A 109 4.14 -6.43 -18.12
CA ARG A 109 4.17 -6.67 -19.56
C ARG A 109 5.62 -6.75 -20.00
N MET A 110 6.04 -7.93 -20.43
CA MET A 110 7.34 -8.18 -21.03
C MET A 110 7.46 -7.44 -22.38
N PRO A 111 8.69 -7.18 -22.87
CA PRO A 111 8.91 -6.53 -24.17
C PRO A 111 8.25 -7.24 -25.37
N ASP A 112 7.99 -8.54 -25.25
CA ASP A 112 7.31 -9.36 -26.26
C ASP A 112 5.77 -9.33 -26.15
N GLY A 113 5.21 -8.51 -25.26
CA GLY A 113 3.77 -8.35 -25.06
C GLY A 113 3.12 -9.37 -24.11
N ARG A 114 3.85 -10.36 -23.60
CA ARG A 114 3.33 -11.33 -22.62
C ARG A 114 3.31 -10.77 -21.20
N TYR A 115 2.41 -11.27 -20.36
CA TYR A 115 2.38 -10.94 -18.93
C TYR A 115 3.10 -12.02 -18.13
N GLY A 116 4.11 -11.63 -17.35
CA GLY A 116 4.78 -12.50 -16.38
C GLY A 116 4.23 -12.32 -14.96
N ARG A 117 4.52 -13.28 -14.07
CA ARG A 117 4.36 -13.09 -12.62
C ARG A 117 5.71 -13.28 -11.91
N ASP A 118 6.29 -12.19 -11.42
CA ASP A 118 7.49 -12.22 -10.56
C ASP A 118 7.48 -10.99 -9.63
N VAL A 119 7.62 -11.18 -8.32
CA VAL A 119 7.54 -10.11 -7.29
C VAL A 119 8.86 -10.02 -6.54
N ARG A 120 9.36 -8.79 -6.36
CA ARG A 120 10.34 -8.48 -5.32
C ARG A 120 9.78 -7.38 -4.41
N ALA A 121 10.11 -7.44 -3.12
CA ALA A 121 10.02 -6.26 -2.26
C ALA A 121 10.92 -5.16 -2.86
N ALA A 122 10.35 -4.01 -3.16
CA ALA A 122 11.00 -3.00 -3.98
C ALA A 122 11.43 -1.77 -3.19
N VAL A 123 10.83 -1.52 -2.03
CA VAL A 123 11.21 -0.38 -1.19
C VAL A 123 11.47 -0.89 0.22
N GLY A 124 12.74 -0.79 0.63
CA GLY A 124 13.20 -1.06 1.98
C GLY A 124 14.01 0.13 2.48
N GLU A 125 13.62 0.60 3.67
CA GLU A 125 14.22 1.59 4.60
C GLU A 125 14.02 3.09 4.38
#